data_AF-A0A517TKS3-F1
#
_entry.id   AF-A0A517TKS3-F1
#
_cell.length_a   1.000
_cell.length_b   1.000
_cell.length_c   1.000
_cell.angle_alpha   90.00
_cell.angle_beta   90.00
_cell.angle_gamma   90.00
#
_symmetry.space_group_name_H-M   'P 1'
#
loop_
_entity.id
_entity.type
_entity.pdbx_description
1 polymer ?
#
loop_
_entity_poly.entity_id
_entity_poly.type
_entity_poly.pdbx_seq_one_letter_code
_entity_poly.pdbx_strand_id
1 'polypeptide(L)'
;MTEPADKPSAPLTRDRLALERTRLANERTGLAYARTAIMLAATGVSLLKFFNEGPLSVAVGWGLIALAGVVGVAGWRRFQGLAHRLAE
;
A
#
# COMPACT_ATOMS: atom_id res chain seq x y z
N MET A 1 29.91 -41.32 -16.40
CA MET A 1 29.61 -39.89 -16.24
C MET A 1 28.14 -39.69 -16.61
N THR A 2 27.24 -40.09 -15.73
CA THR A 2 25.80 -39.86 -15.90
C THR A 2 25.34 -39.19 -14.62
N GLU A 3 25.35 -37.86 -14.66
CA GLU A 3 24.72 -37.02 -13.64
C GLU A 3 23.21 -37.35 -13.68
N PRO A 4 22.61 -37.92 -12.62
CA PRO A 4 21.20 -38.23 -12.65
C PRO A 4 20.42 -36.92 -12.51
N ALA A 5 19.50 -36.71 -13.45
CA ALA A 5 18.61 -35.57 -13.54
C ALA A 5 18.03 -35.14 -12.18
N ASP A 6 18.33 -33.89 -11.80
CA ASP A 6 17.66 -33.14 -10.74
C ASP A 6 16.17 -33.10 -11.05
N LYS A 7 15.38 -33.88 -10.29
CA LYS A 7 13.93 -33.83 -10.36
C LYS A 7 13.49 -32.53 -9.70
N PRO A 8 12.55 -31.76 -10.27
CA PRO A 8 12.08 -30.52 -9.68
C PRO A 8 11.51 -30.83 -8.29
N SER A 9 12.29 -30.53 -7.26
CA SER A 9 11.89 -30.74 -5.88
C SER A 9 10.79 -29.73 -5.57
N ALA A 10 9.67 -30.24 -5.04
CA ALA A 10 8.58 -29.39 -4.56
C ALA A 10 9.18 -28.24 -3.71
N PRO A 11 8.75 -26.98 -3.89
CA PRO A 11 9.39 -25.83 -3.27
C PRO A 11 9.62 -26.11 -1.78
N LEU A 12 10.89 -26.03 -1.36
CA LEU A 12 11.27 -26.40 -0.01
C LEU A 12 10.47 -25.55 0.98
N THR A 13 10.09 -26.08 2.14
CA THR A 13 9.28 -25.35 3.14
C THR A 13 9.84 -23.95 3.45
N ARG A 14 11.16 -23.78 3.36
CA ARG A 14 11.86 -22.49 3.47
C ARG A 14 11.50 -21.48 2.38
N ASP A 15 11.36 -21.91 1.13
CA ASP A 15 11.02 -21.04 0.01
C ASP A 15 9.59 -20.51 0.15
N ARG A 16 8.66 -21.36 0.61
CA ARG A 16 7.30 -20.94 0.94
C ARG A 16 7.28 -19.89 2.06
N LEU A 17 8.03 -20.14 3.14
CA LEU A 17 8.19 -19.18 4.24
C LEU A 17 8.86 -17.88 3.80
N ALA A 18 9.78 -17.92 2.85
CA ALA A 18 10.42 -16.72 2.28
C ALA A 18 9.42 -15.89 1.47
N LEU A 19 8.59 -16.53 0.63
CA LEU A 19 7.54 -15.87 -0.14
C LEU A 19 6.47 -15.22 0.76
N GLU A 20 6.03 -15.92 1.81
CA GLU A 20 5.05 -15.39 2.77
C GLU A 20 5.58 -14.15 3.51
N ARG A 21 6.87 -14.12 3.88
CA ARG A 21 7.49 -12.94 4.51
C ARG A 21 7.51 -11.73 3.57
N THR A 22 7.85 -11.93 2.30
CA THR A 22 7.82 -10.87 1.29
C THR A 22 6.40 -10.34 1.08
N ARG A 23 5.41 -11.23 1.06
CA ARG A 23 4.00 -10.86 0.93
C ARG A 23 3.53 -10.03 2.13
N LEU A 24 3.78 -10.48 3.36
CA LEU A 24 3.42 -9.76 4.59
C LEU A 24 4.10 -8.39 4.67
N ALA A 25 5.36 -8.29 4.23
CA ALA A 25 6.06 -7.02 4.13
C ALA A 25 5.37 -6.05 3.14
N ASN A 26 4.91 -6.54 1.99
CA ASN A 26 4.18 -5.72 1.02
C ASN A 26 2.79 -5.28 1.54
N GLU A 27 2.08 -6.18 2.21
CA GLU A 27 0.81 -5.86 2.88
C GLU A 27 0.99 -4.78 3.95
N ARG A 28 2.07 -4.84 4.74
CA ARG A 28 2.43 -3.78 5.70
C ARG A 28 2.62 -2.44 5.01
N THR A 29 3.31 -2.39 3.87
CA THR A 29 3.48 -1.14 3.12
C THR A 29 2.14 -0.62 2.59
N GLY A 30 1.29 -1.50 2.06
CA GLY A 30 -0.08 -1.13 1.63
C GLY A 30 -0.92 -0.55 2.76
N LEU A 31 -0.91 -1.19 3.93
CA LEU A 31 -1.61 -0.70 5.13
C LEU A 31 -1.03 0.62 5.66
N ALA A 32 0.28 0.85 5.50
CA ALA A 32 0.89 2.12 5.85
C ALA A 32 0.38 3.26 4.96
N TYR A 33 0.26 3.04 3.64
CA TYR A 33 -0.37 4.02 2.73
C TYR A 33 -1.84 4.27 3.06
N ALA A 34 -2.60 3.22 3.38
CA ALA A 34 -3.99 3.38 3.79
C ALA A 34 -4.11 4.24 5.07
N ARG A 35 -3.25 3.99 6.07
CA ARG A 35 -3.20 4.78 7.29
C ARG A 35 -2.90 6.25 7.02
N THR A 36 -1.89 6.55 6.21
CA THR A 36 -1.53 7.95 5.93
C THR A 36 -2.63 8.67 5.16
N ALA A 37 -3.27 8.01 4.20
CA ALA A 37 -4.43 8.56 3.49
C ALA A 37 -5.60 8.86 4.44
N ILE A 38 -5.97 7.92 5.33
CA ILE A 38 -7.06 8.11 6.29
C ILE A 38 -6.77 9.27 7.24
N MET A 39 -5.53 9.37 7.75
CA MET A 39 -5.14 10.45 8.66
C MET A 39 -5.19 11.82 7.95
N LEU A 40 -4.65 11.92 6.73
CA LEU A 40 -4.73 13.16 5.94
C LEU A 40 -6.18 13.58 5.67
N ALA A 41 -7.05 12.63 5.31
CA ALA A 41 -8.47 12.89 5.09
C ALA A 41 -9.16 13.35 6.38
N ALA A 42 -8.93 12.66 7.50
CA ALA A 42 -9.49 13.02 8.80
C ALA A 42 -9.04 14.42 9.25
N THR A 43 -7.76 14.76 9.05
CA THR A 43 -7.24 16.10 9.34
C THR A 43 -7.90 17.15 8.44
N GLY A 44 -8.00 16.90 7.13
CA GLY A 44 -8.65 17.83 6.19
C GLY A 44 -10.12 18.07 6.53
N VAL A 45 -10.88 17.01 6.81
CA VAL A 45 -12.28 17.09 7.27
C VAL A 45 -12.39 17.84 8.60
N SER A 46 -11.50 17.58 9.55
CA SER A 46 -11.49 18.30 10.83
C SER A 46 -11.22 19.79 10.64
N LEU A 47 -10.30 20.16 9.75
CA LEU A 47 -10.00 21.55 9.44
C LEU A 47 -11.21 22.25 8.81
N LEU A 48 -11.89 21.60 7.86
CA LEU A 48 -13.12 22.13 7.26
C LEU A 48 -14.29 22.22 8.25
N LYS A 49 -14.37 21.31 9.23
CA LYS A 49 -15.46 21.29 10.20
C LYS A 49 -15.27 22.32 11.32
N PHE A 50 -14.03 22.49 11.81
CA PHE A 50 -13.75 23.29 13.01
C PHE A 50 -13.10 24.64 12.71
N PHE A 51 -12.45 24.83 11.55
CA PHE A 51 -11.65 26.01 11.24
C PHE A 51 -12.05 26.67 9.91
N ASN A 52 -13.34 26.64 9.54
CA ASN A 52 -13.89 27.21 8.30
C ASN A 52 -13.96 28.76 8.27
N GLU A 53 -13.19 29.46 9.10
CA GLU A 53 -13.34 30.91 9.29
C GLU A 53 -12.72 31.74 8.16
N GLY A 54 -11.90 31.14 7.29
CA GLY A 54 -11.22 31.86 6.21
C GLY A 54 -11.04 31.04 4.92
N PRO A 55 -10.90 31.70 3.76
CA PRO A 55 -10.73 31.02 2.48
C PRO A 55 -9.46 30.16 2.42
N LEU A 56 -8.41 30.55 3.17
CA LEU A 56 -7.17 29.78 3.24
C LEU A 56 -7.36 28.44 3.96
N SER A 57 -8.03 28.40 5.10
CA SER A 57 -8.25 27.15 5.84
C SER A 57 -9.13 26.18 5.07
N VAL A 58 -10.11 26.70 4.33
CA VAL A 58 -10.93 25.91 3.40
C VAL A 58 -10.09 25.31 2.27
N ALA A 59 -9.25 26.13 1.63
CA ALA A 59 -8.36 25.67 0.57
C ALA A 59 -7.38 24.60 1.08
N VAL A 60 -6.80 24.78 2.27
CA VAL A 60 -5.90 23.80 2.89
C VAL A 60 -6.65 22.51 3.24
N GLY A 61 -7.87 22.59 3.78
CA GLY A 61 -8.70 21.43 4.10
C GLY A 61 -9.00 20.57 2.87
N TRP A 62 -9.43 21.21 1.77
CA TRP A 62 -9.62 20.52 0.49
C TRP A 62 -8.30 19.99 -0.09
N GLY A 63 -7.20 20.73 0.05
CA GLY A 63 -5.87 20.28 -0.36
C GLY A 63 -5.43 19.01 0.37
N LEU A 64 -5.70 18.91 1.68
CA LEU A 64 -5.42 17.70 2.47
C LEU A 64 -6.27 16.52 2.04
N ILE A 65 -7.56 16.73 1.74
CA ILE A 65 -8.45 15.67 1.23
C ILE A 65 -7.99 15.20 -0.16
N ALA A 66 -7.60 16.12 -1.05
CA ALA A 66 -7.07 15.78 -2.36
C ALA A 66 -5.76 14.97 -2.23
N LEU A 67 -4.84 15.42 -1.36
CA LEU A 67 -3.59 14.71 -1.09
C LEU A 67 -3.85 13.32 -0.50
N ALA A 68 -4.82 13.18 0.41
CA ALA A 68 -5.25 11.88 0.93
C ALA A 68 -5.70 10.94 -0.19
N GLY A 69 -6.49 11.45 -1.14
CA GLY A 69 -6.90 10.69 -2.33
C GLY A 69 -5.70 10.25 -3.17
N VAL A 70 -4.74 11.14 -3.44
CA VAL A 70 -3.51 10.82 -4.19
C VAL A 70 -2.69 9.73 -3.49
N VAL A 71 -2.46 9.88 -2.18
CA VAL A 71 -1.71 8.90 -1.37
C VAL A 71 -2.42 7.54 -1.34
N GLY A 72 -3.75 7.54 -1.18
CA GLY A 72 -4.56 6.33 -1.19
C GLY A 72 -4.53 5.61 -2.54
N VAL A 73 -4.68 6.34 -3.65
CA VAL A 73 -4.63 5.78 -5.01
C VAL A 73 -3.22 5.29 -5.34
N ALA A 74 -2.17 6.03 -4.98
CA ALA A 74 -0.79 5.61 -5.17
C ALA A 74 -0.48 4.32 -4.40
N GLY A 75 -0.89 4.24 -3.14
CA GLY A 75 -0.77 3.04 -2.32
C GLY A 75 -1.53 1.84 -2.90
N TRP A 76 -2.76 2.06 -3.35
CA TRP A 76 -3.59 1.02 -3.98
C TRP A 76 -2.99 0.49 -5.29
N ARG A 77 -2.58 1.38 -6.20
CA ARG A 77 -1.93 1.01 -7.46
C ARG A 77 -0.63 0.25 -7.22
N ARG A 78 0.18 0.67 -6.25
CA ARG A 78 1.42 0.00 -5.87
C ARG A 78 1.16 -1.42 -5.36
N PHE A 79 0.11 -1.60 -4.56
CA PHE A 79 -0.27 -2.89 -4.02
C PHE A 79 -0.78 -3.86 -5.10
N GLN A 80 -1.61 -3.37 -6.03
CA GLN A 80 -2.13 -4.21 -7.14
C GLN A 80 -1.09 -4.55 -8.21
N GLY A 81 -0.13 -3.66 -8.50
CA GLY A 81 0.95 -3.94 -9.45
C GLY A 81 1.87 -5.10 -9.03
N LEU A 82 1.92 -5.43 -7.74
CA LEU A 82 2.62 -6.60 -7.21
C LEU A 82 1.77 -7.87 -7.27
N ALA A 83 0.44 -7.75 -7.20
CA ALA A 83 -0.47 -8.88 -7.32
C ALA A 83 -0.49 -9.48 -8.75
N HIS A 84 -0.31 -8.65 -9.79
CA HIS A 84 -0.27 -9.14 -11.17
C HIS A 84 1.00 -9.92 -11.53
N ARG A 85 2.14 -9.64 -10.88
CA ARG A 85 3.42 -10.34 -11.17
C ARG A 85 3.54 -11.73 -10.54
N LEU A 86 2.54 -12.15 -9.77
CA LEU A 86 2.48 -13.47 -9.13
C LEU A 86 1.43 -14.38 -9.79
N ALA A 87 0.72 -13.89 -10.80
CA ALA A 87 -0.25 -14.65 -11.58
C ALA A 87 0.30 -15.08 -12.97
N GLU A 88 1.53 -14.67 -13.30
CA GLU A 88 2.38 -15.22 -14.37
C GLU A 88 3.56 -15.96 -13.74
#